data_AF-A0A4V0I6U4-F1
#
_entry.id   AF-A0A4V0I6U4-F1
#
_cell.length_a   1.000
_cell.length_b   1.000
_cell.length_c   1.000
_cell.angle_alpha   90.00
_cell.angle_beta   90.00
_cell.angle_gamma   90.00
#
_symmetry.space_group_name_H-M   'P 1'
#
loop_
_entity.id
_entity.type
_entity.pdbx_description
1 polymer ?
#
loop_
_entity_poly.entity_id
_entity_poly.type
_entity_poly.pdbx_seq_one_letter_code
_entity_poly.pdbx_strand_id
1 'polypeptide(L)'
;MVRPMLLAWLAVAAAAQLGCAGTWDTLTSKRLREHPGPTLKHMIVPEDPVAVLLADPPRDPDERAAAMRRLKEPLHNGGTQDTQDAIVGVLERAATTDPSPVLRLEAVGALSRFEDVRAMNALMTAYQNAHGRRPDEPDPLKAPDVVAAGAGGPPQARKAPTDQFDLRRGPTGYPPEWVSAIRCRAAEGLGQTNRPEAARFLATIAGGAGRDVAKEGSEDRDVRLAAVRGLGKCRQPEAVAALTEVLAAEAQKKDTAMIGRTHQGLVHLTGKKLPPDPATWKEVVQAGVTIAPEPTWFDTALETAIFWEK
;
A
#
# COMPACT_ATOMS: atom_id res chain seq x y z
N MET A 1 27.52 -29.04 -36.85
CA MET A 1 27.80 -28.55 -35.48
C MET A 1 27.06 -27.25 -35.09
N VAL A 2 26.10 -26.74 -35.87
CA VAL A 2 25.46 -25.42 -35.60
C VAL A 2 24.22 -25.48 -34.67
N ARG A 3 23.61 -26.67 -34.51
CA ARG A 3 22.38 -26.87 -33.71
C ARG A 3 22.48 -26.66 -32.19
N PRO A 4 23.57 -27.04 -31.48
CA PRO A 4 23.61 -26.83 -30.02
C PRO A 4 23.77 -25.35 -29.64
N MET A 5 24.36 -24.53 -30.51
CA MET A 5 24.61 -23.11 -30.24
C MET A 5 23.32 -22.26 -30.35
N LEU A 6 22.42 -22.63 -31.26
CA LEU A 6 21.10 -21.99 -31.42
C LEU A 6 20.15 -22.30 -30.25
N LEU A 7 20.18 -23.52 -29.71
CA LEU A 7 19.37 -23.90 -28.55
C LEU A 7 19.86 -23.20 -27.26
N ALA A 8 21.17 -23.04 -27.10
CA ALA A 8 21.74 -22.27 -25.98
C ALA A 8 21.32 -20.79 -26.02
N TRP A 9 21.32 -20.17 -27.20
CA TRP A 9 20.88 -18.77 -27.35
C TRP A 9 19.39 -18.56 -27.08
N LEU A 10 18.54 -19.49 -27.53
CA LEU A 10 17.09 -19.43 -27.26
C LEU A 10 16.77 -19.61 -25.77
N ALA A 11 17.52 -20.47 -25.07
CA ALA A 11 17.36 -20.63 -23.63
C ALA A 11 17.76 -19.38 -22.84
N VAL A 12 18.83 -18.69 -23.24
CA VAL A 12 19.27 -17.43 -22.63
C VAL A 12 18.27 -16.29 -22.91
N ALA A 13 17.73 -16.21 -24.14
CA ALA A 13 16.74 -15.21 -24.50
C ALA A 13 15.38 -15.40 -23.78
N ALA A 14 14.93 -16.65 -23.60
CA ALA A 14 13.72 -16.95 -22.85
C ALA A 14 13.88 -16.65 -21.35
N ALA A 15 15.06 -16.90 -20.78
CA ALA A 15 15.36 -16.53 -19.40
C ALA A 15 15.42 -14.99 -19.19
N ALA A 16 15.78 -14.22 -20.23
CA ALA A 16 15.81 -12.76 -20.17
C ALA A 16 14.42 -12.09 -20.16
N GLN A 17 13.36 -12.82 -20.53
CA GLN A 17 11.99 -12.30 -20.53
C GLN A 17 11.23 -12.57 -19.22
N LEU A 18 11.74 -13.46 -18.37
CA LEU A 18 11.17 -13.73 -17.05
C LEU A 18 11.79 -12.75 -16.02
N GLY A 19 11.29 -11.51 -16.00
CA GLY A 19 11.43 -10.55 -14.88
C GLY A 19 12.80 -10.48 -14.20
N CYS A 20 13.83 -9.98 -14.90
CA CYS A 20 15.23 -10.01 -14.48
C CYS A 20 15.59 -9.32 -13.14
N ALA A 21 14.70 -8.51 -12.55
CA ALA A 21 15.05 -7.71 -11.37
C ALA A 21 15.44 -8.59 -10.16
N GLY A 22 14.64 -9.61 -9.82
CA GLY A 22 14.91 -10.46 -8.66
C GLY A 22 16.10 -11.43 -8.86
N THR A 23 16.32 -11.86 -10.10
CA THR A 23 17.39 -12.80 -10.43
C THR A 23 18.76 -12.15 -10.29
N TRP A 24 18.93 -10.90 -10.73
CA TRP A 24 20.21 -10.19 -10.65
C TRP A 24 20.60 -9.80 -9.22
N ASP A 25 19.65 -9.38 -8.39
CA ASP A 25 19.91 -9.11 -6.97
C ASP A 25 20.38 -10.38 -6.27
N THR A 26 19.74 -11.52 -6.55
CA THR A 26 20.16 -12.81 -5.97
C THR A 26 21.55 -13.23 -6.49
N LEU A 27 21.82 -13.00 -7.79
CA LEU A 27 23.12 -13.32 -8.40
C LEU A 27 24.28 -12.46 -7.87
N THR A 28 24.01 -11.23 -7.46
CA THR A 28 25.02 -10.31 -6.92
C THR A 28 25.10 -10.30 -5.40
N SER A 29 24.13 -10.94 -4.73
CA SER A 29 24.00 -11.01 -3.28
C SER A 29 25.25 -11.60 -2.62
N LYS A 30 25.59 -11.06 -1.43
CA LYS A 30 26.63 -11.62 -0.56
C LYS A 30 26.36 -13.09 -0.25
N ARG A 31 25.08 -13.45 -0.15
CA ARG A 31 24.61 -14.81 0.11
C ARG A 31 24.97 -15.80 -0.99
N LEU A 32 24.88 -15.43 -2.26
CA LEU A 32 25.33 -16.33 -3.33
C LEU A 32 26.85 -16.58 -3.20
N ARG A 33 27.62 -15.56 -2.82
CA ARG A 33 29.08 -15.72 -2.62
C ARG A 33 29.41 -16.64 -1.44
N GLU A 34 28.66 -16.53 -0.35
CA GLU A 34 28.89 -17.32 0.87
C GLU A 34 28.31 -18.73 0.77
N HIS A 35 27.16 -18.89 0.12
CA HIS A 35 26.38 -20.13 0.03
C HIS A 35 25.80 -20.35 -1.38
N PRO A 36 26.63 -20.60 -2.41
CA PRO A 36 26.17 -20.66 -3.80
C PRO A 36 25.17 -21.79 -4.06
N GLY A 37 25.45 -22.99 -3.54
CA GLY A 37 24.60 -24.17 -3.74
C GLY A 37 23.18 -24.02 -3.18
N PRO A 38 23.03 -23.72 -1.87
CA PRO A 38 21.70 -23.49 -1.27
C PRO A 38 20.97 -22.33 -1.94
N THR A 39 21.65 -21.22 -2.21
CA THR A 39 21.03 -20.04 -2.83
C THR A 39 20.47 -20.37 -4.21
N LEU A 40 21.24 -21.06 -5.06
CA LEU A 40 20.77 -21.53 -6.38
C LEU A 40 19.58 -22.49 -6.25
N LYS A 41 19.59 -23.40 -5.27
CA LYS A 41 18.45 -24.30 -5.01
C LYS A 41 17.18 -23.51 -4.66
N HIS A 42 17.29 -22.52 -3.77
CA HIS A 42 16.16 -21.68 -3.37
C HIS A 42 15.66 -20.75 -4.49
N MET A 43 16.52 -20.38 -5.46
CA MET A 43 16.07 -19.65 -6.65
C MET A 43 15.18 -20.51 -7.54
N ILE A 44 15.52 -21.79 -7.69
CA ILE A 44 14.77 -22.72 -8.56
C ILE A 44 13.48 -23.18 -7.89
N VAL A 45 13.57 -23.54 -6.61
CA VAL A 45 12.42 -23.98 -5.80
C VAL A 45 12.39 -23.13 -4.53
N PRO A 46 11.66 -22.01 -4.57
CA PRO A 46 11.53 -21.15 -3.42
C PRO A 46 10.92 -21.91 -2.23
N GLU A 47 11.45 -21.67 -1.03
CA GLU A 47 10.90 -22.27 0.19
C GLU A 47 9.47 -21.78 0.45
N ASP A 48 8.67 -22.62 1.10
CA ASP A 48 7.30 -22.30 1.49
C ASP A 48 7.26 -20.99 2.28
N PRO A 49 6.50 -19.97 1.82
CA PRO A 49 6.45 -18.68 2.50
C PRO A 49 5.94 -18.79 3.95
N VAL A 50 5.08 -19.75 4.27
CA VAL A 50 4.61 -19.94 5.65
C VAL A 50 5.75 -20.40 6.56
N ALA A 51 6.52 -21.40 6.12
CA ALA A 51 7.70 -21.89 6.84
C ALA A 51 8.74 -20.78 7.07
N VAL A 52 9.00 -19.93 6.07
CA VAL A 52 9.96 -18.81 6.20
C VAL A 52 9.47 -17.78 7.23
N LEU A 53 8.18 -17.46 7.25
CA LEU A 53 7.62 -16.44 8.13
C LEU A 53 7.43 -16.89 9.58
N LEU A 54 7.25 -18.20 9.80
CA LEU A 54 7.08 -18.79 11.14
C LEU A 54 8.37 -19.38 11.73
N ALA A 55 9.50 -19.22 11.06
CA ALA A 55 10.78 -19.72 11.52
C ALA A 55 11.25 -19.05 12.83
N ASP A 56 11.86 -19.86 13.72
CA ASP A 56 12.49 -19.43 14.96
C ASP A 56 13.93 -19.99 15.03
N PRO A 57 14.98 -19.14 15.06
CA PRO A 57 14.95 -17.67 15.08
C PRO A 57 14.43 -17.05 13.76
N PRO A 58 14.00 -15.78 13.78
CA PRO A 58 13.53 -15.08 12.57
C PRO A 58 14.56 -15.13 11.44
N ARG A 59 14.08 -15.41 10.23
CA ARG A 59 14.86 -15.39 8.99
C ARG A 59 15.33 -13.99 8.63
N ASP A 60 16.24 -13.93 7.66
CA ASP A 60 16.76 -12.69 7.11
C ASP A 60 15.61 -11.80 6.57
N PRO A 61 15.66 -10.47 6.76
CA PRO A 61 14.63 -9.56 6.28
C PRO A 61 14.30 -9.70 4.79
N ASP A 62 15.30 -9.97 3.94
CA ASP A 62 15.07 -10.11 2.49
C ASP A 62 14.31 -11.39 2.16
N GLU A 63 14.59 -12.49 2.89
CA GLU A 63 13.85 -13.75 2.77
C GLU A 63 12.40 -13.58 3.20
N ARG A 64 12.18 -12.88 4.32
CA ARG A 64 10.83 -12.60 4.85
C ARG A 64 10.05 -11.71 3.88
N ALA A 65 10.65 -10.66 3.33
CA ALA A 65 10.05 -9.81 2.31
C ALA A 65 9.66 -10.62 1.05
N ALA A 66 10.57 -11.46 0.56
CA ALA A 66 10.31 -12.35 -0.56
C ALA A 66 9.22 -13.39 -0.26
N ALA A 67 9.13 -13.88 0.98
CA ALA A 67 8.05 -14.77 1.42
C ALA A 67 6.70 -14.04 1.46
N MET A 68 6.61 -12.84 2.03
CA MET A 68 5.39 -12.02 2.06
C MET A 68 4.85 -11.73 0.65
N ARG A 69 5.72 -11.50 -0.34
CA ARG A 69 5.32 -11.33 -1.74
C ARG A 69 4.65 -12.57 -2.33
N ARG A 70 5.18 -13.75 -2.02
CA ARG A 70 4.72 -15.04 -2.56
C ARG A 70 3.58 -15.66 -1.74
N LEU A 71 3.39 -15.18 -0.52
CA LEU A 71 2.38 -15.68 0.41
C LEU A 71 0.99 -15.53 -0.18
N LYS A 72 0.28 -16.67 -0.22
CA LYS A 72 -1.15 -16.75 -0.46
C LYS A 72 -1.85 -17.01 0.88
N GLU A 73 -3.11 -16.63 0.98
CA GLU A 73 -3.89 -16.81 2.20
C GLU A 73 -3.98 -18.31 2.58
N PRO A 74 -3.46 -18.73 3.74
CA PRO A 74 -3.41 -20.14 4.14
C PRO A 74 -4.76 -20.86 4.04
N LEU A 75 -5.84 -20.26 4.55
CA LEU A 75 -7.14 -20.91 4.61
C LEU A 75 -7.71 -21.25 3.21
N HIS A 76 -7.48 -20.39 2.22
CA HIS A 76 -7.90 -20.61 0.83
C HIS A 76 -6.98 -21.58 0.07
N ASN A 77 -5.82 -21.94 0.63
CA ASN A 77 -4.81 -22.77 -0.03
C ASN A 77 -4.52 -24.08 0.74
N GLY A 78 -5.51 -24.56 1.51
CA GLY A 78 -5.43 -25.86 2.22
C GLY A 78 -4.68 -25.83 3.56
N GLY A 79 -4.36 -24.64 4.08
CA GLY A 79 -3.83 -24.46 5.43
C GLY A 79 -4.90 -24.54 6.52
N THR A 80 -4.45 -24.55 7.78
CA THR A 80 -5.34 -24.57 8.96
C THR A 80 -5.68 -23.17 9.46
N GLN A 81 -6.74 -23.04 10.27
CA GLN A 81 -7.08 -21.78 10.93
C GLN A 81 -5.95 -21.29 11.85
N ASP A 82 -5.28 -22.18 12.57
CA ASP A 82 -4.12 -21.80 13.41
C ASP A 82 -2.98 -21.19 12.57
N THR A 83 -2.75 -21.74 11.37
CA THR A 83 -1.76 -21.20 10.43
C THR A 83 -2.18 -19.82 9.93
N GLN A 84 -3.45 -19.64 9.59
CA GLN A 84 -4.02 -18.35 9.21
C GLN A 84 -3.81 -17.32 10.33
N ASP A 85 -4.17 -17.65 11.56
CA ASP A 85 -4.06 -16.75 12.72
C ASP A 85 -2.61 -16.37 13.00
N ALA A 86 -1.69 -17.34 12.95
CA ALA A 86 -0.27 -17.09 13.12
C ALA A 86 0.28 -16.16 12.03
N ILE A 87 -0.07 -16.41 10.77
CA ILE A 87 0.40 -15.62 9.63
C ILE A 87 -0.18 -14.20 9.67
N VAL A 88 -1.48 -14.04 9.91
CA VAL A 88 -2.10 -12.71 10.07
C VAL A 88 -1.43 -11.94 11.20
N GLY A 89 -1.13 -12.58 12.34
CA GLY A 89 -0.41 -11.96 13.44
C GLY A 89 1.05 -11.59 13.13
N VAL A 90 1.75 -12.34 12.27
CA VAL A 90 3.08 -11.94 11.76
C VAL A 90 2.97 -10.74 10.82
N LEU A 91 2.01 -10.77 9.88
CA LEU A 91 1.82 -9.69 8.91
C LEU A 91 1.34 -8.39 9.56
N GLU A 92 0.43 -8.45 10.53
CA GLU A 92 -0.05 -7.28 11.27
C GLU A 92 1.10 -6.60 12.02
N ARG A 93 1.89 -7.36 12.79
CA ARG A 93 3.08 -6.83 13.48
C ARG A 93 4.07 -6.25 12.48
N ALA A 94 4.32 -6.97 11.39
CA ALA A 94 5.24 -6.54 10.35
C ALA A 94 4.79 -5.23 9.69
N ALA A 95 3.50 -5.09 9.37
CA ALA A 95 2.95 -3.90 8.71
C ALA A 95 2.91 -2.66 9.61
N THR A 96 2.76 -2.84 10.92
CA THR A 96 2.48 -1.74 11.86
C THR A 96 3.69 -1.31 12.68
N THR A 97 4.61 -2.23 13.00
CA THR A 97 5.69 -1.99 13.98
C THR A 97 7.09 -2.42 13.54
N ASP A 98 7.25 -3.12 12.41
CA ASP A 98 8.58 -3.56 11.95
C ASP A 98 9.51 -2.37 11.76
N PRO A 99 10.80 -2.43 12.12
CA PRO A 99 11.74 -1.35 11.86
C PRO A 99 12.08 -1.19 10.37
N SER A 100 11.93 -2.23 9.55
CA SER A 100 12.24 -2.15 8.11
C SER A 100 11.04 -1.63 7.31
N PRO A 101 11.19 -0.51 6.57
CA PRO A 101 10.10 0.00 5.73
C PRO A 101 9.80 -0.95 4.56
N VAL A 102 10.78 -1.75 4.10
CA VAL A 102 10.60 -2.78 3.07
C VAL A 102 9.67 -3.88 3.58
N LEU A 103 9.92 -4.41 4.78
CA LEU A 103 9.06 -5.44 5.37
C LEU A 103 7.64 -4.92 5.61
N ARG A 104 7.49 -3.66 6.04
CA ARG A 104 6.16 -3.04 6.16
C ARG A 104 5.43 -3.01 4.82
N LEU A 105 6.08 -2.53 3.77
CA LEU A 105 5.46 -2.41 2.46
C LEU A 105 5.00 -3.77 1.92
N GLU A 106 5.83 -4.81 2.10
CA GLU A 106 5.49 -6.17 1.66
C GLU A 106 4.42 -6.81 2.55
N ALA A 107 4.42 -6.56 3.85
CA ALA A 107 3.37 -7.02 4.75
C ALA A 107 2.02 -6.37 4.43
N VAL A 108 1.99 -5.05 4.19
CA VAL A 108 0.80 -4.33 3.71
C VAL A 108 0.33 -4.90 2.37
N GLY A 109 1.24 -5.17 1.45
CA GLY A 109 0.93 -5.80 0.17
C GLY A 109 0.39 -7.22 0.31
N ALA A 110 0.83 -7.99 1.31
CA ALA A 110 0.32 -9.33 1.60
C ALA A 110 -1.07 -9.28 2.23
N LEU A 111 -1.27 -8.43 3.25
CA LEU A 111 -2.56 -8.21 3.89
C LEU A 111 -3.64 -7.76 2.91
N SER A 112 -3.29 -6.98 1.89
CA SER A 112 -4.28 -6.52 0.91
C SER A 112 -4.85 -7.63 0.03
N ARG A 113 -4.20 -8.80 -0.01
CA ARG A 113 -4.67 -9.98 -0.77
C ARG A 113 -5.49 -10.93 0.07
N PHE A 114 -5.62 -10.70 1.38
CA PHE A 114 -6.32 -11.58 2.30
C PHE A 114 -7.78 -11.13 2.42
N GLU A 115 -8.71 -12.07 2.45
CA GLU A 115 -10.15 -11.81 2.65
C GLU A 115 -10.52 -11.67 4.14
N ASP A 116 -9.59 -11.99 5.04
CA ASP A 116 -9.73 -11.89 6.49
C ASP A 116 -10.11 -10.46 6.96
N VAL A 117 -11.14 -10.37 7.80
CA VAL A 117 -11.62 -9.09 8.35
C VAL A 117 -10.54 -8.35 9.15
N ARG A 118 -9.63 -9.09 9.79
CA ARG A 118 -8.51 -8.50 10.56
C ARG A 118 -7.52 -7.78 9.67
N ALA A 119 -7.37 -8.21 8.40
CA ALA A 119 -6.46 -7.57 7.46
C ALA A 119 -6.85 -6.11 7.19
N MET A 120 -8.15 -5.82 7.09
CA MET A 120 -8.64 -4.43 6.94
C MET A 120 -8.19 -3.55 8.11
N ASN A 121 -8.39 -4.00 9.34
CA ASN A 121 -8.00 -3.24 10.53
C ASN A 121 -6.48 -3.04 10.59
N ALA A 122 -5.70 -4.09 10.26
CA ALA A 122 -4.25 -4.01 10.17
C ALA A 122 -3.79 -3.00 9.12
N LEU A 123 -4.45 -2.91 7.96
CA LEU A 123 -4.16 -1.91 6.92
C LEU A 123 -4.47 -0.48 7.38
N MET A 124 -5.59 -0.26 8.09
CA MET A 124 -5.92 1.05 8.66
C MET A 124 -4.88 1.49 9.70
N THR A 125 -4.46 0.58 10.57
CA THR A 125 -3.40 0.83 11.56
C THR A 125 -2.04 1.05 10.89
N ALA A 126 -1.71 0.27 9.85
CA ALA A 126 -0.47 0.45 9.08
C ALA A 126 -0.41 1.81 8.38
N TYR A 127 -1.54 2.30 7.85
CA TYR A 127 -1.63 3.65 7.30
C TYR A 127 -1.30 4.73 8.35
N GLN A 128 -1.89 4.61 9.55
CA GLN A 128 -1.68 5.55 10.65
C GLN A 128 -0.24 5.51 11.15
N ASN A 129 0.33 4.31 11.29
CA ASN A 129 1.70 4.09 11.77
C ASN A 129 2.75 4.14 10.65
N ALA A 130 2.40 4.62 9.45
CA ALA A 130 3.29 4.61 8.29
C ALA A 130 4.57 5.44 8.51
N HIS A 131 4.56 6.38 9.47
CA HIS A 131 5.74 7.17 9.83
C HIS A 131 6.85 6.34 10.51
N GLY A 132 6.60 5.09 10.92
CA GLY A 132 7.63 4.21 11.48
C GLY A 132 8.06 4.54 12.92
N ARG A 133 7.41 5.48 13.58
CA ARG A 133 7.69 5.85 14.98
C ARG A 133 7.02 4.84 15.90
N ARG A 134 7.61 4.64 17.07
CA ARG A 134 7.03 3.74 18.07
C ARG A 134 5.86 4.44 18.80
N PRO A 135 4.85 3.70 19.27
CA PRO A 135 3.72 4.31 19.98
C PRO A 135 4.10 5.05 21.26
N ASP A 136 5.22 4.70 21.89
CA ASP A 136 5.77 5.33 23.09
C ASP A 136 6.56 6.61 22.80
N GLU A 137 6.82 6.93 21.53
CA GLU A 137 7.60 8.11 21.16
C GLU A 137 6.69 9.34 21.06
N PRO A 138 7.01 10.44 21.77
CA PRO A 138 6.21 11.65 21.71
C PRO A 138 6.18 12.21 20.29
N ASP A 139 5.00 12.62 19.84
CA ASP A 139 4.84 13.23 18.52
C ASP A 139 5.61 14.56 18.48
N PRO A 140 6.64 14.71 17.61
CA PRO A 140 7.46 15.93 17.57
C PRO A 140 6.61 17.17 17.21
N LEU A 141 5.45 16.98 16.57
CA LEU A 141 4.50 18.05 16.24
C LEU A 141 3.64 18.47 17.44
N LYS A 142 3.48 17.60 18.44
CA LYS A 142 2.71 17.87 19.67
C LYS A 142 3.60 18.15 20.87
N ALA A 143 4.91 18.29 20.69
CA ALA A 143 5.81 18.70 21.75
C ALA A 143 5.26 20.03 22.33
N PRO A 144 4.76 20.02 23.58
CA PRO A 144 4.14 21.20 24.16
C PRO A 144 5.24 22.25 24.31
N ASP A 145 4.98 23.44 23.80
CA ASP A 145 5.71 24.65 24.16
C ASP A 145 7.18 24.73 23.72
N VAL A 146 7.44 24.61 22.41
CA VAL A 146 8.40 25.56 21.82
C VAL A 146 7.70 26.93 21.80
N VAL A 147 7.56 27.55 22.97
CA VAL A 147 7.10 28.93 23.11
C VAL A 147 8.03 29.74 22.24
N ALA A 148 7.51 30.29 21.13
CA ALA A 148 8.23 31.23 20.29
C ALA A 148 8.84 32.27 21.24
N ALA A 149 10.17 32.25 21.35
CA ALA A 149 10.93 33.09 22.27
C ALA A 149 10.86 34.54 21.80
N GLY A 150 9.69 35.15 22.02
CA GLY A 150 9.36 36.53 21.71
C GLY A 150 9.15 37.30 22.99
N ALA A 151 10.02 38.31 23.17
CA ALA A 151 9.90 39.46 24.07
C ALA A 151 10.20 39.24 25.57
N GLY A 152 11.43 39.61 25.98
CA GLY A 152 11.57 40.58 27.08
C GLY A 152 12.38 40.19 28.31
N GLY A 153 12.86 38.95 28.44
CA GLY A 153 13.68 38.54 29.58
C GLY A 153 15.18 38.78 29.36
N PRO A 154 15.95 39.29 30.36
CA PRO A 154 17.39 39.33 30.27
C PRO A 154 17.95 37.92 30.04
N PRO A 155 19.06 37.78 29.29
CA PRO A 155 19.64 36.50 28.92
C PRO A 155 20.14 35.77 30.16
N GLN A 156 19.28 34.98 30.80
CA GLN A 156 19.76 33.94 31.69
C GLN A 156 20.56 32.97 30.83
N ALA A 157 21.81 32.73 31.22
CA ALA A 157 22.70 31.76 30.62
C ALA A 157 22.08 30.36 30.75
N ARG A 158 21.11 30.06 29.89
CA ARG A 158 20.63 28.71 29.64
C ARG A 158 21.84 28.00 29.06
N LYS A 159 22.48 27.17 29.88
CA LYS A 159 23.36 26.11 29.41
C LYS A 159 22.62 25.51 28.23
N ALA A 160 23.17 25.66 27.02
CA ALA A 160 22.63 25.02 25.85
C ALA A 160 22.35 23.58 26.27
N PRO A 161 21.11 23.08 26.15
CA PRO A 161 20.87 21.68 26.40
C PRO A 161 21.81 20.98 25.44
N THR A 162 22.92 20.47 25.97
CA THR A 162 23.63 19.34 25.43
C THR A 162 22.66 18.19 25.55
N ASP A 163 21.57 18.25 24.78
CA ASP A 163 21.03 17.08 24.12
C ASP A 163 22.23 16.57 23.34
N GLN A 164 22.99 15.71 24.02
CA GLN A 164 23.76 14.70 23.36
C GLN A 164 22.80 14.13 22.34
N PHE A 165 23.02 14.46 21.06
CA PHE A 165 22.57 13.63 19.97
C PHE A 165 23.01 12.24 20.38
N ASP A 166 22.07 11.47 20.94
CA ASP A 166 22.37 10.13 21.37
C ASP A 166 22.55 9.39 20.05
N LEU A 167 23.79 9.31 19.57
CA LEU A 167 24.14 8.66 18.31
C LEU A 167 23.73 7.17 18.34
N ARG A 168 23.32 6.66 19.51
CA ARG A 168 22.71 5.34 19.70
C ARG A 168 21.23 5.32 19.29
N ARG A 169 20.54 6.45 19.37
CA ARG A 169 19.15 6.64 18.91
C ARG A 169 19.21 7.28 17.53
N GLY A 170 19.27 6.43 16.50
CA GLY A 170 19.20 6.86 15.10
C GLY A 170 17.94 7.69 14.81
N PRO A 171 17.90 8.40 13.66
CA PRO A 171 16.74 9.20 13.27
C PRO A 171 15.46 8.38 13.39
N THR A 172 14.48 8.89 14.13
CA THR A 172 13.26 8.16 14.41
C THR A 172 12.25 8.34 13.30
N GLY A 173 11.66 7.22 12.87
CA GLY A 173 10.74 7.17 11.75
C GLY A 173 11.40 7.01 10.38
N TYR A 174 10.56 6.87 9.36
CA TYR A 174 11.01 6.69 7.99
C TYR A 174 11.20 7.99 7.24
N PRO A 175 12.06 7.97 6.22
CA PRO A 175 12.05 9.01 5.20
C PRO A 175 10.65 9.21 4.62
N PRO A 176 10.25 10.46 4.30
CA PRO A 176 8.89 10.78 3.88
C PRO A 176 8.43 9.99 2.65
N GLU A 177 9.33 9.65 1.73
CA GLU A 177 9.01 8.84 0.54
C GLU A 177 8.53 7.44 0.90
N TRP A 178 9.08 6.82 1.95
CA TRP A 178 8.63 5.53 2.45
C TRP A 178 7.28 5.64 3.16
N VAL A 179 7.07 6.72 3.92
CA VAL A 179 5.78 7.00 4.57
C VAL A 179 4.68 7.11 3.53
N SER A 180 4.88 7.90 2.48
CA SER A 180 3.93 8.05 1.38
C SER A 180 3.71 6.74 0.64
N ALA A 181 4.78 5.96 0.36
CA ALA A 181 4.65 4.66 -0.30
C ALA A 181 3.80 3.65 0.52
N ILE A 182 4.04 3.56 1.84
CA ILE A 182 3.27 2.69 2.74
C ILE A 182 1.82 3.16 2.82
N ARG A 183 1.55 4.46 2.96
CA ARG A 183 0.19 5.03 2.97
C ARG A 183 -0.56 4.76 1.66
N CYS A 184 0.08 4.99 0.52
CA CYS A 184 -0.48 4.67 -0.81
C CYS A 184 -0.83 3.19 -0.93
N ARG A 185 0.10 2.30 -0.54
CA ARG A 185 -0.10 0.85 -0.62
C ARG A 185 -1.23 0.38 0.31
N ALA A 186 -1.30 0.92 1.52
CA ALA A 186 -2.36 0.62 2.48
C ALA A 186 -3.73 1.11 1.97
N ALA A 187 -3.80 2.33 1.44
CA ALA A 187 -5.03 2.89 0.88
C ALA A 187 -5.55 2.08 -0.32
N GLU A 188 -4.66 1.68 -1.23
CA GLU A 188 -5.03 0.81 -2.34
C GLU A 188 -5.48 -0.58 -1.87
N GLY A 189 -4.81 -1.12 -0.84
CA GLY A 189 -5.16 -2.41 -0.26
C GLY A 189 -6.51 -2.42 0.45
N LEU A 190 -6.85 -1.35 1.17
CA LEU A 190 -8.18 -1.14 1.75
C LEU A 190 -9.26 -1.16 0.67
N GLY A 191 -8.96 -0.61 -0.51
CA GLY A 191 -9.80 -0.68 -1.69
C GLY A 191 -10.22 -2.10 -2.10
N GLN A 192 -9.33 -3.06 -1.92
CA GLN A 192 -9.51 -4.46 -2.31
C GLN A 192 -10.39 -5.25 -1.33
N THR A 193 -10.51 -4.80 -0.08
CA THR A 193 -11.27 -5.50 0.97
C THR A 193 -12.79 -5.48 0.74
N ASN A 194 -13.28 -4.57 -0.11
CA ASN A 194 -14.70 -4.37 -0.41
C ASN A 194 -15.59 -4.15 0.84
N ARG A 195 -15.06 -3.55 1.91
CA ARG A 195 -15.82 -3.25 3.14
C ARG A 195 -16.32 -1.80 3.17
N PRO A 196 -17.53 -1.54 3.71
CA PRO A 196 -18.04 -0.17 3.82
C PRO A 196 -17.21 0.69 4.79
N GLU A 197 -16.62 0.10 5.83
CA GLU A 197 -15.73 0.80 6.76
C GLU A 197 -14.46 1.29 6.05
N ALA A 198 -13.88 0.46 5.18
CA ALA A 198 -12.73 0.82 4.35
C ALA A 198 -13.09 1.97 3.39
N ALA A 199 -14.27 1.93 2.76
CA ALA A 199 -14.73 3.01 1.88
C ALA A 199 -14.87 4.34 2.64
N ARG A 200 -15.44 4.34 3.85
CA ARG A 200 -15.53 5.54 4.70
C ARG A 200 -14.16 6.08 5.07
N PHE A 201 -13.23 5.20 5.44
CA PHE A 201 -11.86 5.60 5.75
C PHE A 201 -11.15 6.20 4.53
N LEU A 202 -11.27 5.59 3.35
CA LEU A 202 -10.71 6.13 2.10
C LEU A 202 -11.37 7.45 1.71
N ALA A 203 -12.66 7.66 1.98
CA ALA A 203 -13.35 8.93 1.77
C ALA A 203 -12.73 10.06 2.62
N THR A 204 -12.34 9.76 3.87
CA THR A 204 -11.62 10.74 4.72
C THR A 204 -10.25 11.09 4.14
N ILE A 205 -9.51 10.11 3.63
CA ILE A 205 -8.18 10.34 3.04
C ILE A 205 -8.29 11.11 1.72
N ALA A 206 -9.25 10.76 0.86
CA ALA A 206 -9.46 11.44 -0.42
C ALA A 206 -9.91 12.91 -0.25
N GLY A 207 -10.43 13.28 0.93
CA GLY A 207 -10.89 14.62 1.26
C GLY A 207 -12.39 14.84 1.00
N GLY A 208 -13.19 13.78 0.88
CA GLY A 208 -14.65 13.86 0.74
C GLY A 208 -15.37 14.23 2.04
N ALA A 209 -14.84 13.79 3.19
CA ALA A 209 -15.47 13.97 4.51
C ALA A 209 -15.31 15.37 5.15
N GLY A 210 -14.84 16.37 4.39
CA GLY A 210 -14.54 17.71 4.90
C GLY A 210 -13.14 17.82 5.56
N ARG A 211 -12.69 19.06 5.79
CA ARG A 211 -11.33 19.34 6.32
C ARG A 211 -11.14 18.97 7.79
N ASP A 212 -12.23 18.93 8.56
CA ASP A 212 -12.16 18.74 10.01
C ASP A 212 -11.90 17.27 10.43
N VAL A 213 -12.02 16.33 9.47
CA VAL A 213 -11.80 14.88 9.68
C VAL A 213 -10.53 14.40 8.97
N ALA A 214 -9.68 15.31 8.52
CA ALA A 214 -8.46 14.99 7.79
C ALA A 214 -7.54 14.08 8.64
N LYS A 215 -7.19 12.92 8.07
CA LYS A 215 -6.20 12.02 8.66
C LYS A 215 -4.80 12.52 8.33
N GLU A 216 -3.83 12.22 9.20
CA GLU A 216 -2.42 12.51 8.92
C GLU A 216 -2.00 11.90 7.56
N GLY A 217 -1.32 12.68 6.72
CA GLY A 217 -0.93 12.26 5.38
C GLY A 217 -1.99 12.46 4.30
N SER A 218 -3.21 12.87 4.66
CA SER A 218 -4.26 13.16 3.67
C SER A 218 -4.00 14.43 2.86
N GLU A 219 -3.03 15.25 3.27
CA GLU A 219 -2.52 16.39 2.52
C GLU A 219 -1.65 15.98 1.32
N ASP A 220 -1.06 14.78 1.34
CA ASP A 220 -0.23 14.26 0.26
C ASP A 220 -1.09 13.87 -0.95
N ARG A 221 -0.84 14.52 -2.09
CA ARG A 221 -1.59 14.33 -3.33
C ARG A 221 -1.55 12.88 -3.81
N ASP A 222 -0.43 12.18 -3.67
CA ASP A 222 -0.29 10.80 -4.15
C ASP A 222 -1.12 9.84 -3.30
N VAL A 223 -1.15 10.08 -1.99
CA VAL A 223 -1.96 9.32 -1.03
C VAL A 223 -3.45 9.52 -1.29
N ARG A 224 -3.88 10.77 -1.59
CA ARG A 224 -5.27 11.06 -1.98
C ARG A 224 -5.65 10.36 -3.29
N LEU A 225 -4.78 10.39 -4.29
CA LEU A 225 -5.00 9.69 -5.56
C LEU A 225 -5.07 8.17 -5.36
N ALA A 226 -4.23 7.61 -4.49
CA ALA A 226 -4.28 6.20 -4.10
C ALA A 226 -5.60 5.85 -3.41
N ALA A 227 -6.10 6.71 -2.52
CA ALA A 227 -7.40 6.53 -1.88
C ALA A 227 -8.56 6.58 -2.89
N VAL A 228 -8.53 7.48 -3.87
CA VAL A 228 -9.52 7.52 -4.97
C VAL A 228 -9.45 6.25 -5.82
N ARG A 229 -8.25 5.75 -6.13
CA ARG A 229 -8.10 4.44 -6.81
C ARG A 229 -8.65 3.30 -5.96
N GLY A 230 -8.44 3.33 -4.65
CA GLY A 230 -9.00 2.37 -3.70
C GLY A 230 -10.53 2.41 -3.70
N LEU A 231 -11.13 3.60 -3.59
CA LEU A 231 -12.58 3.79 -3.65
C LEU A 231 -13.17 3.28 -4.96
N GLY A 232 -12.52 3.53 -6.10
CA GLY A 232 -12.94 3.00 -7.40
C GLY A 232 -12.93 1.47 -7.50
N LYS A 233 -12.21 0.77 -6.60
CA LYS A 233 -12.22 -0.69 -6.49
C LYS A 233 -13.22 -1.20 -5.46
N CYS A 234 -13.63 -0.37 -4.50
CA CYS A 234 -14.62 -0.73 -3.49
C CYS A 234 -16.02 -0.81 -4.10
N ARG A 235 -16.56 -2.01 -4.19
CA ARG A 235 -17.90 -2.27 -4.75
C ARG A 235 -19.00 -2.09 -3.71
N GLN A 236 -19.01 -0.93 -3.08
CA GLN A 236 -20.00 -0.54 -2.07
C GLN A 236 -20.69 0.78 -2.48
N PRO A 237 -21.98 0.97 -2.21
CA PRO A 237 -22.69 2.19 -2.56
C PRO A 237 -22.09 3.42 -1.85
N GLU A 238 -21.54 3.24 -0.66
CA GLU A 238 -20.79 4.28 0.07
C GLU A 238 -19.57 4.79 -0.71
N ALA A 239 -18.92 3.94 -1.51
CA ALA A 239 -17.79 4.36 -2.32
C ALA A 239 -18.21 5.31 -3.44
N VAL A 240 -19.38 5.09 -4.05
CA VAL A 240 -19.94 5.98 -5.08
C VAL A 240 -20.36 7.32 -4.47
N ALA A 241 -20.98 7.31 -3.30
CA ALA A 241 -21.30 8.53 -2.56
C ALA A 241 -20.01 9.32 -2.22
N ALA A 242 -18.99 8.65 -1.67
CA ALA A 242 -17.71 9.24 -1.33
C ALA A 242 -16.99 9.84 -2.56
N LEU A 243 -16.94 9.13 -3.68
CA LEU A 243 -16.35 9.66 -4.92
C LEU A 243 -17.13 10.87 -5.45
N THR A 244 -18.44 10.90 -5.29
CA THR A 244 -19.26 12.06 -5.68
C THR A 244 -18.94 13.29 -4.82
N GLU A 245 -18.74 13.10 -3.52
CA GLU A 245 -18.29 14.17 -2.60
C GLU A 245 -16.89 14.67 -2.94
N VAL A 246 -15.95 13.75 -3.22
CA VAL A 246 -14.60 14.10 -3.66
C VAL A 246 -14.64 14.89 -4.97
N LEU A 247 -15.47 14.48 -5.94
CA LEU A 247 -15.64 15.19 -7.21
C LEU A 247 -16.16 16.62 -6.98
N ALA A 248 -17.14 16.79 -6.08
CA ALA A 248 -17.68 18.10 -5.72
C ALA A 248 -16.61 19.00 -5.06
N ALA A 249 -15.83 18.45 -4.13
CA ALA A 249 -14.76 19.18 -3.44
C ALA A 249 -13.62 19.59 -4.39
N GLU A 250 -13.25 18.73 -5.34
CA GLU A 250 -12.15 18.99 -6.27
C GLU A 250 -12.56 19.86 -7.46
N ALA A 251 -13.84 19.87 -7.86
CA ALA A 251 -14.37 20.80 -8.85
C ALA A 251 -14.12 22.27 -8.45
N GLN A 252 -14.14 22.57 -7.15
CA GLN A 252 -13.83 23.92 -6.63
C GLN A 252 -12.32 24.23 -6.69
N LYS A 253 -11.46 23.25 -6.42
CA LYS A 253 -10.00 23.42 -6.38
C LYS A 253 -9.33 23.34 -7.76
N LYS A 254 -10.03 22.81 -8.76
CA LYS A 254 -9.54 22.62 -10.14
C LYS A 254 -8.36 21.64 -10.27
N ASP A 255 -8.22 20.63 -9.40
CA ASP A 255 -7.24 19.56 -9.60
C ASP A 255 -7.75 18.57 -10.67
N THR A 256 -7.31 18.78 -11.91
CA THR A 256 -7.74 18.00 -13.08
C THR A 256 -7.40 16.51 -12.95
N ALA A 257 -6.29 16.16 -12.29
CA ALA A 257 -5.90 14.77 -12.12
C ALA A 257 -6.84 14.04 -11.14
N MET A 258 -7.19 14.70 -10.03
CA MET A 258 -8.15 14.17 -9.06
C MET A 258 -9.55 14.05 -9.67
N ILE A 259 -10.01 15.07 -10.40
CA ILE A 259 -11.31 15.05 -11.10
C ILE A 259 -11.36 13.89 -12.09
N GLY A 260 -10.35 13.75 -12.95
CA GLY A 260 -10.31 12.68 -13.96
C GLY A 260 -10.29 11.28 -13.34
N ARG A 261 -9.50 11.06 -12.27
CA ARG A 261 -9.45 9.76 -11.57
C ARG A 261 -10.73 9.45 -10.81
N THR A 262 -11.33 10.44 -10.16
CA THR A 262 -12.60 10.28 -9.43
C THR A 262 -13.73 9.94 -10.39
N HIS A 263 -13.80 10.66 -11.52
CA HIS A 263 -14.75 10.39 -12.59
C HIS A 263 -14.57 8.97 -13.18
N GLN A 264 -13.33 8.56 -13.45
CA GLN A 264 -13.04 7.20 -13.92
C GLN A 264 -13.53 6.14 -12.92
N GLY A 265 -13.33 6.36 -11.62
CA GLY A 265 -13.84 5.48 -10.55
C GLY A 265 -15.37 5.40 -10.53
N LEU A 266 -16.06 6.53 -10.67
CA LEU A 266 -17.53 6.60 -10.74
C LEU A 266 -18.08 5.85 -11.97
N VAL A 267 -17.47 6.05 -13.15
CA VAL A 267 -17.84 5.34 -14.38
C VAL A 267 -17.60 3.84 -14.22
N HIS A 268 -16.48 3.43 -13.63
CA HIS A 268 -16.15 2.02 -13.40
C HIS A 268 -17.13 1.32 -12.45
N LEU A 269 -17.49 1.96 -11.33
CA LEU A 269 -18.40 1.37 -10.35
C LEU A 269 -19.86 1.33 -10.81
N THR A 270 -20.31 2.34 -11.56
CA THR A 270 -21.72 2.46 -11.96
C THR A 270 -22.01 1.99 -13.37
N GLY A 271 -20.99 1.84 -14.22
CA GLY A 271 -21.13 1.56 -15.65
C GLY A 271 -21.72 2.73 -16.46
N LYS A 272 -22.04 3.87 -15.83
CA LYS A 272 -22.67 5.02 -16.50
C LYS A 272 -21.62 5.99 -17.04
N LYS A 273 -21.70 6.31 -18.33
CA LYS A 273 -20.82 7.28 -19.01
C LYS A 273 -21.40 8.70 -18.95
N LEU A 274 -21.40 9.29 -17.75
CA LEU A 274 -21.88 10.66 -17.51
C LEU A 274 -20.71 11.65 -17.54
N PRO A 275 -20.93 12.97 -17.77
CA PRO A 275 -19.87 13.96 -17.65
C PRO A 275 -19.33 14.05 -16.21
N PRO A 276 -18.13 14.61 -15.98
CA PRO A 276 -17.55 14.81 -14.65
C PRO A 276 -18.22 16.00 -13.90
N ASP A 277 -19.55 16.06 -13.91
CA ASP A 277 -20.35 17.09 -13.24
C ASP A 277 -20.88 16.59 -11.89
N PRO A 278 -20.51 17.23 -10.76
CA PRO A 278 -20.96 16.80 -9.43
C PRO A 278 -22.47 16.74 -9.25
N ALA A 279 -23.24 17.66 -9.88
CA ALA A 279 -24.70 17.70 -9.73
C ALA A 279 -25.33 16.46 -10.37
N THR A 280 -24.93 16.13 -11.59
CA THR A 280 -25.36 14.93 -12.32
C THR A 280 -25.08 13.64 -11.52
N TRP A 281 -23.89 13.52 -10.91
CA TRP A 281 -23.57 12.32 -10.10
C TRP A 281 -24.35 12.26 -8.79
N LYS A 282 -24.68 13.40 -8.18
CA LYS A 282 -25.50 13.46 -6.96
C LYS A 282 -26.92 12.96 -7.21
N GLU A 283 -27.51 13.28 -8.35
CA GLU A 283 -28.82 12.75 -8.76
C GLU A 283 -28.79 11.22 -8.90
N VAL A 284 -27.70 10.67 -9.47
CA VAL A 284 -27.51 9.21 -9.57
C VAL A 284 -27.44 8.55 -8.20
N VAL A 285 -26.75 9.17 -7.24
CA VAL A 285 -26.68 8.65 -5.86
C VAL A 285 -28.04 8.72 -5.18
N GLN A 286 -28.80 9.81 -5.35
CA GLN A 286 -30.14 9.98 -4.80
C GLN A 286 -31.18 9.03 -5.40
N ALA A 287 -31.05 8.69 -6.68
CA ALA A 287 -31.94 7.75 -7.37
C ALA A 287 -31.73 6.28 -6.95
N GLY A 288 -30.70 6.00 -6.14
CA GLY A 288 -30.27 4.65 -5.78
C GLY A 288 -29.15 4.16 -6.70
N VAL A 289 -28.00 3.88 -6.11
CA VAL A 289 -26.81 3.40 -6.84
C VAL A 289 -26.99 1.94 -7.20
N THR A 290 -27.06 1.63 -8.49
CA THR A 290 -26.87 0.27 -8.99
C THR A 290 -25.39 0.09 -9.32
N ILE A 291 -24.72 -0.82 -8.61
CA ILE A 291 -23.32 -1.16 -8.87
C ILE A 291 -23.28 -2.05 -10.12
N ALA A 292 -22.46 -1.68 -11.09
CA ALA A 292 -22.27 -2.49 -12.29
C ALA A 292 -21.63 -3.85 -11.92
N PRO A 293 -22.02 -4.95 -12.58
CA PRO A 293 -21.37 -6.24 -12.39
C PRO A 293 -19.87 -6.15 -12.69
N GLU A 294 -19.10 -7.14 -12.23
CA GLU A 294 -17.67 -7.20 -12.55
C GLU A 294 -17.48 -7.34 -14.05
N PRO A 295 -16.69 -6.46 -14.70
CA PRO A 295 -16.37 -6.67 -16.09
C PRO A 295 -15.71 -8.03 -16.17
N THR A 296 -16.25 -8.89 -17.02
CA THR A 296 -15.64 -10.19 -17.24
C THR A 296 -14.28 -9.98 -17.91
N TRP A 297 -13.42 -10.99 -17.84
CA TRP A 297 -12.15 -10.93 -18.55
C TRP A 297 -12.35 -10.72 -20.07
N PHE A 298 -13.47 -11.19 -20.63
CA PHE A 298 -13.86 -10.94 -22.02
C PHE A 298 -14.15 -9.46 -22.28
N ASP A 299 -14.90 -8.79 -21.40
CA ASP A 299 -15.20 -7.36 -21.54
C ASP A 299 -13.91 -6.54 -21.53
N THR A 300 -13.00 -6.90 -20.62
CA THR A 300 -11.69 -6.24 -20.50
C THR A 300 -10.83 -6.45 -21.76
N ALA A 301 -10.83 -7.67 -22.31
CA ALA A 301 -10.11 -7.99 -23.54
C ALA A 301 -10.69 -7.24 -24.76
N LEU A 302 -12.02 -7.13 -24.84
CA LEU A 302 -12.71 -6.41 -25.91
C LEU A 302 -12.42 -4.91 -25.84
N GLU A 303 -12.50 -4.30 -24.65
CA GLU A 303 -12.15 -2.89 -24.46
C GLU A 303 -10.71 -2.60 -24.86
N THR A 304 -9.78 -3.50 -24.51
CA THR A 304 -8.37 -3.39 -24.90
C THR A 304 -8.23 -3.47 -26.42
N ALA A 305 -8.91 -4.41 -27.09
CA ALA A 305 -8.85 -4.57 -28.55
C ALA A 305 -9.37 -3.32 -29.29
N ILE A 306 -10.51 -2.76 -28.86
CA ILE A 306 -11.09 -1.54 -29.45
C ILE A 306 -10.15 -0.34 -29.31
N PHE A 307 -9.36 -0.26 -28.23
CA PHE A 307 -8.39 0.80 -28.04
C PHE A 307 -7.24 0.74 -29.05
N TRP A 308 -6.78 -0.47 -29.42
CA TRP A 308 -5.70 -0.65 -30.39
C TRP A 308 -6.12 -0.49 -31.86
N GLU A 309 -7.42 -0.56 -32.16
CA GLU A 309 -7.95 -0.31 -33.52
C GLU A 309 -8.11 1.18 -33.86
N LYS A 310 -7.98 2.08 -32.88
CA LYS A 310 -8.07 3.54 -33.06
C LYS A 310 -6.70 4.19 -33.20
#